data_AF-A0A9D6TEB3-F1
#
_entry.id   AF-A0A9D6TEB3-F1
#
_cell.length_a   1.000
_cell.length_b   1.000
_cell.length_c   1.000
_cell.angle_alpha   90.00
_cell.angle_beta   90.00
_cell.angle_gamma   90.00
#
_symmetry.space_group_name_H-M   'P 1'
#
loop_
_entity.id
_entity.type
_entity.pdbx_description
1 polymer ?
#
loop_
_entity_poly.entity_id
_entity_poly.type
_entity_poly.pdbx_seq_one_letter_code
_entity_poly.pdbx_strand_id
1 'polypeptide(L)'
;MLTGSDGLPAREAPPGYPVRIDWDGILVDDPGPDGNSLHADDIVRRVREVLELLFGDRHDAIEKEACEILRAKDLRDYLRYPNGFFTDHIRRYSKSRRKAPIYWLLQSSKCSYGLWLYYHRLDRDTVFKALRNYVLPKINGETTRLREMTDGLEQGKDWLPQSQRTKREKAIDKQEALLTELTAFKEALERVAALGYDPDLNDGVVLNIAPFYEITPWKVAKQYWDELCEGKYEWSTMSKRLREKGLVAGG
;
A
#
# COMPACT_ATOMS: atom_id res chain seq x y z
N MET A 1 -5.01 11.47 16.72
CA MET A 1 -5.24 10.06 17.12
C MET A 1 -6.41 10.08 18.08
N LEU A 2 -7.40 9.21 17.93
CA LEU A 2 -8.44 9.08 18.95
C LEU A 2 -7.75 8.67 20.25
N THR A 3 -8.06 9.36 21.34
CA THR A 3 -7.50 9.09 22.67
C THR A 3 -8.59 8.42 23.50
N GLY A 4 -8.24 7.30 24.14
CA GLY A 4 -9.11 6.62 25.07
C GLY A 4 -9.36 7.45 26.32
N SER A 5 -10.32 7.02 27.13
CA SER A 5 -10.57 7.63 28.45
C SER A 5 -9.38 7.52 29.41
N ASP A 6 -8.41 6.65 29.10
CA ASP A 6 -7.15 6.43 29.82
C ASP A 6 -6.01 7.35 29.36
N GLY A 7 -6.23 8.23 28.38
CA GLY A 7 -5.21 9.09 27.81
C GLY A 7 -4.26 8.38 26.83
N LEU A 8 -4.46 7.08 26.59
CA LEU A 8 -3.68 6.31 25.62
C LEU A 8 -4.34 6.34 24.24
N PRO A 9 -3.61 5.95 23.17
CA PRO A 9 -4.23 5.73 21.88
C PRO A 9 -5.43 4.79 21.97
N ALA A 10 -6.59 5.25 21.51
CA ALA A 10 -7.81 4.45 21.49
C ALA A 10 -7.59 3.17 20.66
N ARG A 11 -8.30 2.10 21.03
CA ARG A 11 -8.33 0.81 20.31
C ARG A 11 -9.66 0.53 19.62
N GLU A 12 -10.65 1.36 19.91
CA GLU A 12 -11.97 1.32 19.31
C GLU A 12 -12.49 2.76 19.16
N ALA A 13 -13.46 2.94 18.26
CA ALA A 13 -14.05 4.24 18.02
C ALA A 13 -15.13 4.48 19.08
N PRO A 14 -15.26 5.70 19.63
CA PRO A 14 -16.37 6.02 20.52
C PRO A 14 -17.73 5.72 19.88
N PRO A 15 -18.76 5.36 20.66
CA PRO A 15 -20.10 5.18 20.13
C PRO A 15 -20.56 6.40 19.33
N GLY A 16 -21.07 6.15 18.12
CA GLY A 16 -21.53 7.22 17.21
C GLY A 16 -20.42 7.97 16.47
N TYR A 17 -19.16 7.54 16.54
CA TYR A 17 -18.09 8.15 15.76
C TYR A 17 -18.34 7.96 14.25
N PRO A 18 -18.37 9.05 13.45
CA PRO A 18 -18.93 9.01 12.10
C PRO A 18 -17.98 8.42 11.05
N VAL A 19 -16.70 8.24 11.38
CA VAL A 19 -15.69 7.77 10.43
C VAL A 19 -15.24 6.37 10.82
N ARG A 20 -15.26 5.45 9.85
CA ARG A 20 -14.68 4.12 10.02
C ARG A 20 -13.16 4.22 10.22
N ILE A 21 -12.65 3.55 11.25
CA ILE A 21 -11.21 3.44 11.52
C ILE A 21 -10.71 2.05 11.13
N ASP A 22 -9.67 1.99 10.31
CA ASP A 22 -8.97 0.75 9.97
C ASP A 22 -7.93 0.43 11.05
N TRP A 23 -8.36 -0.38 12.03
CA TRP A 23 -7.60 -0.66 13.25
C TRP A 23 -6.37 -1.54 13.01
N ASP A 24 -6.31 -2.28 11.91
CA ASP A 24 -5.10 -2.98 11.48
C ASP A 24 -4.05 -2.04 10.87
N GLY A 25 -4.41 -0.77 10.63
CA GLY A 25 -3.51 0.26 10.13
C GLY A 25 -3.18 0.12 8.65
N ILE A 26 -3.99 -0.60 7.86
CA ILE A 26 -3.76 -0.81 6.43
C ILE A 26 -4.89 -0.18 5.62
N LEU A 27 -4.53 0.62 4.62
CA LEU A 27 -5.42 1.04 3.55
C LEU A 27 -4.88 0.55 2.21
N VAL A 28 -5.73 0.42 1.21
CA VAL A 28 -5.35 -0.06 -0.13
C VAL A 28 -5.61 1.02 -1.19
N ASP A 29 -4.77 1.07 -2.21
CA ASP A 29 -5.08 1.75 -3.47
C ASP A 29 -5.68 0.71 -4.43
N ASP A 30 -6.99 0.47 -4.30
CA ASP A 30 -7.73 -0.47 -5.13
C ASP A 30 -9.12 0.08 -5.51
N PRO A 31 -9.28 0.58 -6.76
CA PRO A 31 -10.56 1.07 -7.23
C PRO A 31 -11.61 -0.04 -7.43
N GLY A 32 -11.28 -1.30 -7.15
CA GLY A 32 -12.14 -2.44 -7.41
C GLY A 32 -12.10 -2.89 -8.87
N PRO A 33 -12.86 -3.94 -9.22
CA PRO A 33 -12.79 -4.57 -10.54
C PRO A 33 -13.31 -3.68 -11.68
N ASP A 34 -14.26 -2.79 -11.41
CA ASP A 34 -14.92 -1.94 -12.40
C ASP A 34 -14.72 -0.43 -12.16
N GLY A 35 -13.96 -0.05 -11.12
CA GLY A 35 -13.78 1.35 -10.72
C GLY A 35 -14.98 1.95 -9.99
N ASN A 36 -16.10 1.23 -9.90
CA ASN A 36 -17.35 1.69 -9.28
C ASN A 36 -17.64 0.96 -7.97
N SER A 37 -17.14 -0.27 -7.80
CA SER A 37 -17.24 -1.05 -6.58
C SER A 37 -15.93 -0.98 -5.78
N LEU A 38 -15.61 0.23 -5.31
CA LEU A 38 -14.39 0.52 -4.55
C LEU A 38 -14.24 -0.41 -3.34
N HIS A 39 -13.03 -0.95 -3.14
CA HIS A 39 -12.70 -1.71 -1.94
C HIS A 39 -13.08 -0.92 -0.69
N ALA A 40 -13.56 -1.59 0.36
CA ALA A 40 -14.05 -0.90 1.56
C ALA A 40 -12.95 -0.02 2.19
N ASP A 41 -11.71 -0.50 2.12
CA ASP A 41 -10.50 0.16 2.64
C ASP A 41 -9.74 0.95 1.56
N ASP A 42 -10.36 1.22 0.41
CA ASP A 42 -9.75 2.04 -0.64
C ASP A 42 -9.46 3.45 -0.11
N ILE A 43 -8.21 3.89 -0.22
CA ILE A 43 -7.75 5.14 0.37
C ILE A 43 -8.47 6.36 -0.22
N VAL A 44 -8.77 6.36 -1.52
CA VAL A 44 -9.49 7.47 -2.16
C VAL A 44 -10.93 7.51 -1.66
N ARG A 45 -11.59 6.34 -1.57
CA ARG A 45 -12.91 6.23 -0.93
C ARG A 45 -12.89 6.77 0.50
N ARG A 46 -11.89 6.42 1.30
CA ARG A 46 -11.78 6.88 2.70
C ARG A 46 -11.61 8.39 2.80
N VAL A 47 -10.80 8.99 1.92
CA VAL A 47 -10.66 10.45 1.87
C VAL A 47 -12.00 11.11 1.50
N ARG A 48 -12.71 10.57 0.49
CA ARG A 48 -14.00 11.10 0.06
C ARG A 48 -15.09 11.03 1.12
N GLU A 49 -15.17 9.93 1.87
CA GLU A 49 -16.12 9.82 2.99
C GLU A 49 -15.86 10.90 4.07
N VAL A 50 -14.58 11.24 4.31
CA VAL A 50 -14.22 12.34 5.22
C VAL A 50 -14.57 13.70 4.61
N LEU A 51 -14.34 13.91 3.31
CA LEU A 51 -14.72 15.16 2.64
C LEU A 51 -16.23 15.37 2.65
N GLU A 52 -17.01 14.32 2.38
CA GLU A 52 -18.48 14.34 2.44
C GLU A 52 -18.97 14.68 3.85
N LEU A 53 -18.39 14.06 4.88
CA LEU A 53 -18.72 14.36 6.28
C LEU A 53 -18.43 15.83 6.66
N LEU A 54 -17.30 16.37 6.21
CA LEU A 54 -16.85 17.72 6.58
C LEU A 54 -17.52 18.84 5.76
N PHE A 55 -17.82 18.58 4.49
CA PHE A 55 -18.20 19.60 3.53
C PHE A 55 -19.57 19.39 2.89
N GLY A 56 -20.25 18.28 3.20
CA GLY A 56 -21.59 17.95 2.66
C GLY A 56 -21.60 18.01 1.14
N ASP A 57 -22.61 18.68 0.57
CA ASP A 57 -22.80 18.83 -0.87
C ASP A 57 -21.64 19.53 -1.61
N ARG A 58 -20.69 20.15 -0.90
CA ARG A 58 -19.52 20.82 -1.50
C ARG A 58 -18.30 19.92 -1.63
N HIS A 59 -18.35 18.67 -1.18
CA HIS A 59 -17.16 17.80 -1.15
C HIS A 59 -16.52 17.60 -2.53
N ASP A 60 -17.31 17.46 -3.60
CA ASP A 60 -16.80 17.34 -4.98
C ASP A 60 -16.05 18.60 -5.45
N ALA A 61 -16.58 19.77 -5.13
CA ALA A 61 -15.95 21.04 -5.48
C ALA A 61 -14.63 21.24 -4.70
N ILE A 62 -14.61 20.85 -3.42
CA ILE A 62 -13.42 20.90 -2.56
C ILE A 62 -12.35 19.93 -3.08
N GLU A 63 -12.72 18.69 -3.44
CA GLU A 63 -11.78 17.71 -4.01
C GLU A 63 -11.15 18.25 -5.30
N LYS A 64 -11.96 18.83 -6.18
CA LYS A 64 -11.49 19.41 -7.44
C LYS A 64 -10.51 20.56 -7.20
N GLU A 65 -10.85 21.53 -6.34
CA GLU A 65 -9.97 22.65 -6.01
C GLU A 65 -8.65 22.15 -5.38
N ALA A 66 -8.72 21.17 -4.49
CA ALA A 66 -7.53 20.56 -3.89
C ALA A 66 -6.63 19.90 -4.96
N CYS A 67 -7.20 19.15 -5.90
CA CYS A 67 -6.44 18.53 -7.00
C CYS A 67 -5.79 19.57 -7.90
N GLU A 68 -6.46 20.69 -8.18
CA GLU A 68 -5.90 21.82 -8.94
C GLU A 68 -4.69 22.45 -8.22
N ILE A 69 -4.79 22.71 -6.92
CA ILE A 69 -3.70 23.24 -6.09
C ILE A 69 -2.51 22.26 -6.04
N LEU A 70 -2.81 20.98 -5.86
CA LEU A 70 -1.81 19.90 -5.81
C LEU A 70 -1.23 19.56 -7.18
N ARG A 71 -1.81 20.11 -8.27
CA ARG A 71 -1.47 19.81 -9.67
C ARG A 71 -1.55 18.31 -9.99
N ALA A 72 -2.53 17.64 -9.39
CA ALA A 72 -2.82 16.24 -9.61
C ALA A 72 -4.08 16.10 -10.47
N LYS A 73 -4.15 15.04 -11.27
CA LYS A 73 -5.34 14.80 -12.11
C LYS A 73 -6.57 14.52 -11.25
N ASP A 74 -6.39 13.74 -10.19
CA ASP A 74 -7.39 13.35 -9.21
C ASP A 74 -6.69 12.91 -7.91
N LEU A 75 -7.44 12.62 -6.85
CA LEU A 75 -6.87 12.16 -5.58
C LEU A 75 -6.08 10.85 -5.71
N ARG A 76 -6.49 9.95 -6.62
CA ARG A 76 -5.82 8.67 -6.79
C ARG A 76 -4.43 8.90 -7.36
N ASP A 77 -4.31 9.72 -8.39
CA ASP A 77 -3.05 10.17 -8.98
C ASP A 77 -2.12 10.76 -7.91
N TYR A 78 -2.62 11.68 -7.08
CA TYR A 78 -1.84 12.30 -6.00
C TYR A 78 -1.35 11.30 -4.96
N LEU A 79 -2.19 10.34 -4.54
CA LEU A 79 -1.85 9.35 -3.52
C LEU A 79 -0.98 8.23 -4.09
N ARG A 80 -1.22 7.80 -5.33
CA ARG A 80 -0.55 6.65 -5.95
C ARG A 80 0.88 6.98 -6.34
N TYR A 81 1.13 8.12 -6.95
CA TYR A 81 2.45 8.37 -7.52
C TYR A 81 3.47 8.77 -6.45
N PRO A 82 4.69 8.20 -6.46
CA PRO A 82 5.72 8.52 -5.48
C PRO A 82 6.03 10.01 -5.32
N ASN A 83 5.93 10.78 -6.41
CA ASN A 83 6.19 12.22 -6.43
C ASN A 83 4.99 13.07 -5.94
N GLY A 84 3.84 12.44 -5.63
CA GLY A 84 2.70 13.09 -5.02
C GLY A 84 2.79 13.05 -3.50
N PHE A 85 1.72 12.59 -2.84
CA PHE A 85 1.55 12.64 -1.39
C PHE A 85 2.73 12.07 -0.61
N PHE A 86 3.28 10.92 -1.03
CA PHE A 86 4.35 10.29 -0.26
C PHE A 86 5.62 11.14 -0.18
N THR A 87 5.98 11.84 -1.26
CA THR A 87 7.11 12.77 -1.26
C THR A 87 6.88 13.94 -0.31
N ASP A 88 5.68 14.54 -0.34
CA ASP A 88 5.31 15.63 0.55
C ASP A 88 5.30 15.18 2.02
N HIS A 89 4.78 13.97 2.26
CA HIS A 89 4.74 13.34 3.57
C HIS A 89 6.15 13.10 4.13
N ILE A 90 7.06 12.52 3.33
CA ILE A 90 8.46 12.35 3.75
C ILE A 90 9.09 13.68 4.12
N ARG A 91 8.90 14.73 3.30
CA ARG A 91 9.44 16.07 3.55
C ARG A 91 8.90 16.66 4.86
N ARG A 92 7.60 16.54 5.11
CA ARG A 92 6.95 17.05 6.32
C ARG A 92 7.41 16.33 7.59
N TYR A 93 7.65 15.03 7.50
CA TYR A 93 8.02 14.18 8.63
C TYR A 93 9.53 13.93 8.78
N SER A 94 10.35 14.64 8.00
CA SER A 94 11.81 14.56 8.08
C SER A 94 12.40 15.95 8.35
N LYS A 95 13.32 16.04 9.31
CA LYS A 95 14.03 17.29 9.65
C LYS A 95 15.48 16.97 9.97
N SER A 96 16.40 17.65 9.29
CA SER A 96 17.84 17.37 9.39
C SER A 96 18.12 15.88 9.15
N ARG A 97 18.81 15.19 10.07
CA ARG A 97 19.10 13.75 9.99
C ARG A 97 17.92 12.85 10.39
N ARG A 98 16.88 13.39 11.04
CA ARG A 98 15.71 12.60 11.45
C ARG A 98 14.82 12.36 10.24
N LYS A 99 14.58 11.08 9.93
CA LYS A 99 13.66 10.63 8.89
C LYS A 99 12.58 9.76 9.53
N ALA A 100 11.35 10.27 9.65
CA ALA A 100 10.29 9.60 10.40
C ALA A 100 8.89 9.71 9.78
N PRO A 101 8.70 9.40 8.48
CA PRO A 101 7.35 9.31 7.90
C PRO A 101 6.52 8.25 8.63
N ILE A 102 5.32 8.61 9.05
CA ILE A 102 4.41 7.73 9.82
C ILE A 102 3.39 6.97 8.96
N TYR A 103 3.33 7.25 7.66
CA TYR A 103 2.52 6.57 6.67
C TYR A 103 3.47 6.04 5.62
N TRP A 104 3.41 4.73 5.36
CA TRP A 104 4.34 4.06 4.46
C TRP A 104 3.57 3.54 3.25
N LEU A 105 4.05 3.93 2.08
CA LEU A 105 3.58 3.38 0.82
C LEU A 105 4.39 2.14 0.48
N LEU A 106 3.73 1.00 0.41
CA LEU A 106 4.19 -0.21 -0.26
C LEU A 106 3.46 -0.35 -1.57
N GLN A 107 4.17 -0.55 -2.68
CA GLN A 107 3.60 -0.43 -4.00
C GLN A 107 4.21 -1.43 -4.98
N SER A 108 3.39 -1.84 -5.93
CA SER A 108 3.82 -2.63 -7.07
C SER A 108 4.68 -1.82 -8.05
N SER A 109 5.47 -2.50 -8.89
CA SER A 109 6.55 -1.88 -9.67
C SER A 109 6.10 -0.82 -10.69
N LYS A 110 4.88 -0.91 -11.22
CA LYS A 110 4.27 0.07 -12.14
C LYS A 110 3.24 0.97 -11.44
N CYS A 111 3.19 0.96 -10.12
CA CYS A 111 2.24 1.76 -9.33
C CYS A 111 0.77 1.39 -9.59
N SER A 112 0.48 0.19 -10.10
CA SER A 112 -0.89 -0.24 -10.40
C SER A 112 -1.70 -0.59 -9.15
N TYR A 113 -1.02 -1.01 -8.08
CA TYR A 113 -1.59 -1.41 -6.79
C TYR A 113 -0.66 -1.01 -5.64
N GLY A 114 -1.21 -0.65 -4.49
CA GLY A 114 -0.42 -0.29 -3.32
C GLY A 114 -1.17 -0.43 -2.00
N LEU A 115 -0.40 -0.51 -0.93
CA LEU A 115 -0.85 -0.52 0.45
C LEU A 115 -0.24 0.66 1.19
N TRP A 116 -1.07 1.31 1.99
CA TRP A 116 -0.69 2.38 2.90
C TRP A 116 -0.72 1.85 4.32
N LEU A 117 0.46 1.78 4.94
CA LEU A 117 0.61 1.29 6.31
C LEU A 117 0.78 2.46 7.28
N TYR A 118 0.11 2.40 8.42
CA TYR A 118 0.29 3.35 9.50
C TYR A 118 1.31 2.84 10.52
N TYR A 119 2.45 3.51 10.62
CA TYR A 119 3.63 3.08 11.38
C TYR A 119 3.34 2.70 12.85
N HIS A 120 2.47 3.45 13.52
CA HIS A 120 2.16 3.22 14.93
C HIS A 120 1.18 2.06 15.19
N ARG A 121 0.68 1.41 14.13
CA ARG A 121 -0.19 0.21 14.21
C ARG A 121 0.51 -1.05 13.72
N LEU A 122 1.75 -0.95 13.26
CA LEU A 122 2.48 -2.13 12.81
C LEU A 122 2.71 -3.07 13.98
N ASP A 123 2.59 -4.36 13.69
CA ASP A 123 2.80 -5.48 14.58
C ASP A 123 3.36 -6.68 13.81
N ARG A 124 3.72 -7.74 14.53
CA ARG A 124 4.25 -8.99 13.94
C ARG A 124 3.35 -9.63 12.88
N ASP A 125 2.06 -9.31 12.90
CA ASP A 125 1.07 -9.88 11.99
C ASP A 125 0.82 -9.00 10.77
N THR A 126 1.39 -7.79 10.71
CA THR A 126 1.09 -6.79 9.68
C THR A 126 1.32 -7.29 8.27
N VAL A 127 2.44 -7.99 8.02
CA VAL A 127 2.73 -8.55 6.69
C VAL A 127 1.75 -9.66 6.33
N PHE A 128 1.38 -10.50 7.30
CA PHE A 128 0.40 -11.56 7.09
C PHE A 128 -1.01 -11.00 6.84
N LYS A 129 -1.40 -9.93 7.54
CA LYS A 129 -2.65 -9.19 7.29
C LYS A 129 -2.65 -8.56 5.89
N ALA A 130 -1.56 -7.89 5.50
CA ALA A 130 -1.39 -7.34 4.16
C ALA A 130 -1.57 -8.41 3.06
N LEU A 131 -0.94 -9.57 3.23
CA LEU A 131 -1.07 -10.68 2.30
C LEU A 131 -2.49 -11.26 2.27
N ARG A 132 -3.03 -11.63 3.43
CA ARG A 132 -4.29 -12.37 3.56
C ARG A 132 -5.52 -11.53 3.24
N ASN A 133 -5.54 -10.28 3.70
CA ASN A 133 -6.75 -9.44 3.64
C ASN A 133 -6.80 -8.58 2.38
N TYR A 134 -5.66 -8.31 1.74
CA TYR A 134 -5.57 -7.37 0.62
C TYR A 134 -4.99 -8.01 -0.65
N VAL A 135 -3.74 -8.49 -0.59
CA VAL A 135 -3.01 -8.90 -1.80
C VAL A 135 -3.55 -10.20 -2.39
N LEU A 136 -3.77 -11.23 -1.57
CA LEU A 136 -4.29 -12.52 -2.06
C LEU A 136 -5.72 -12.41 -2.60
N PRO A 137 -6.67 -11.73 -1.92
CA PRO A 137 -7.99 -11.48 -2.49
C PRO A 137 -7.94 -10.74 -3.82
N LYS A 138 -7.06 -9.72 -3.94
CA LYS A 138 -6.86 -9.00 -5.20
C LYS A 138 -6.38 -9.92 -6.32
N ILE A 139 -5.33 -10.71 -6.09
CA ILE A 139 -4.81 -11.65 -7.09
C ILE A 139 -5.88 -12.65 -7.51
N ASN A 140 -6.64 -13.21 -6.57
CA ASN A 140 -7.72 -14.15 -6.88
C ASN A 140 -8.81 -13.51 -7.74
N GLY A 141 -9.25 -12.29 -7.40
CA GLY A 141 -10.24 -11.55 -8.18
C GLY A 141 -9.75 -11.25 -9.60
N GLU A 142 -8.52 -10.75 -9.74
CA GLU A 142 -7.94 -10.46 -11.05
C GLU A 142 -7.66 -11.72 -11.89
N THR A 143 -7.42 -12.87 -11.23
CA THR A 143 -7.26 -14.18 -11.89
C THR A 143 -8.59 -14.68 -12.44
N THR A 144 -9.67 -14.59 -11.65
CA THR A 144 -11.02 -14.91 -12.11
C THR A 144 -11.42 -14.03 -13.29
N ARG A 145 -11.18 -12.72 -13.19
CA ARG A 145 -11.44 -11.77 -14.27
C ARG A 145 -10.68 -12.11 -15.55
N LEU A 146 -9.39 -12.46 -15.44
CA LEU A 146 -8.60 -12.89 -16.59
C LEU A 146 -9.23 -14.10 -17.28
N ARG A 147 -9.66 -15.11 -16.49
CA ARG A 147 -10.34 -16.30 -17.03
C ARG A 147 -11.62 -15.93 -17.77
N GLU A 148 -12.49 -15.12 -17.16
CA GLU A 148 -13.74 -14.65 -17.80
C GLU A 148 -13.48 -13.89 -19.11
N MET A 149 -12.44 -13.04 -19.15
CA MET A 149 -12.06 -12.30 -20.35
C MET A 149 -11.57 -13.24 -21.47
N THR A 150 -10.75 -14.23 -21.11
CA THR A 150 -10.23 -15.24 -22.06
C THR A 150 -11.34 -16.14 -22.59
N ASP A 151 -12.21 -16.66 -21.71
CA ASP A 151 -13.35 -17.49 -22.09
C ASP A 151 -14.32 -16.71 -22.99
N GLY A 152 -14.58 -15.45 -22.66
CA GLY A 152 -15.43 -14.56 -23.45
C GLY A 152 -14.84 -14.22 -24.82
N LEU A 153 -13.50 -14.17 -24.96
CA LEU A 153 -12.84 -14.01 -26.26
C LEU A 153 -12.97 -15.29 -27.10
N GLU A 154 -12.74 -16.47 -26.51
CA GLU A 154 -12.81 -17.74 -27.24
C GLU A 154 -14.23 -18.04 -27.73
N GLN A 155 -15.25 -17.81 -26.90
CA GLN A 155 -16.67 -17.94 -27.31
C GLN A 155 -17.06 -16.94 -28.41
N GLY A 156 -16.38 -15.80 -28.45
CA GLY A 156 -16.61 -14.73 -29.42
C GLY A 156 -15.86 -14.89 -30.74
N LYS A 157 -14.95 -15.86 -30.83
CA LYS A 157 -13.90 -15.91 -31.85
C LYS A 157 -14.44 -15.96 -33.28
N ASP A 158 -15.52 -16.69 -33.52
CA ASP A 158 -16.02 -16.93 -34.88
C ASP A 158 -16.93 -15.81 -35.42
N TRP A 159 -17.50 -14.98 -34.53
CA TRP A 159 -18.51 -13.98 -34.93
C TRP A 159 -18.17 -12.54 -34.51
N LEU A 160 -17.19 -12.34 -33.62
CA LEU A 160 -16.71 -10.99 -33.29
C LEU A 160 -15.93 -10.38 -34.47
N PRO A 161 -16.18 -9.10 -34.82
CA PRO A 161 -15.34 -8.38 -35.77
C PRO A 161 -13.87 -8.36 -35.34
N GLN A 162 -12.95 -8.41 -36.30
CA GLN A 162 -11.50 -8.43 -36.04
C GLN A 162 -11.05 -7.29 -35.12
N SER A 163 -11.59 -6.08 -35.29
CA SER A 163 -11.27 -4.93 -34.44
C SER A 163 -11.66 -5.12 -32.97
N GLN A 164 -12.78 -5.81 -32.71
CA GLN A 164 -13.21 -6.14 -31.35
C GLN A 164 -12.36 -7.25 -30.74
N ARG A 165 -11.98 -8.27 -31.53
CA ARG A 165 -11.06 -9.32 -31.10
C ARG A 165 -9.72 -8.73 -30.64
N THR A 166 -9.10 -7.90 -31.48
CA THR A 166 -7.84 -7.22 -31.13
C THR A 166 -7.96 -6.31 -29.91
N LYS A 167 -9.11 -5.66 -29.70
CA LYS A 167 -9.33 -4.86 -28.48
C LYS A 167 -9.40 -5.73 -27.23
N ARG A 168 -10.05 -6.90 -27.31
CA ARG A 168 -10.15 -7.86 -26.19
C ARG A 168 -8.80 -8.52 -25.89
N GLU A 169 -8.05 -8.93 -26.91
CA GLU A 169 -6.68 -9.46 -26.77
C GLU A 169 -5.79 -8.45 -26.01
N LYS A 170 -5.76 -7.18 -26.43
CA LYS A 170 -5.02 -6.13 -25.71
C LYS A 170 -5.48 -5.91 -24.27
N ALA A 171 -6.75 -6.16 -23.96
CA ALA A 171 -7.25 -6.04 -22.60
C ALA A 171 -6.78 -7.23 -21.75
N ILE A 172 -6.74 -8.44 -22.33
CA ILE A 172 -6.18 -9.65 -21.72
C ILE A 172 -4.68 -9.43 -21.44
N ASP A 173 -3.89 -8.95 -22.41
CA ASP A 173 -2.46 -8.68 -22.22
C ASP A 173 -2.20 -7.73 -21.04
N LYS A 174 -3.04 -6.69 -20.89
CA LYS A 174 -2.96 -5.75 -19.76
C LYS A 174 -3.31 -6.42 -18.43
N GLN A 175 -4.30 -7.30 -18.44
CA GLN A 175 -4.73 -8.04 -17.26
C GLN A 175 -3.65 -9.03 -16.80
N GLU A 176 -3.00 -9.73 -17.73
CA GLU A 176 -1.85 -10.61 -17.45
C GLU A 176 -0.66 -9.83 -16.90
N ALA A 177 -0.37 -8.65 -17.48
CA ALA A 177 0.69 -7.77 -16.99
C ALA A 177 0.42 -7.28 -15.55
N LEU A 178 -0.85 -6.97 -15.22
CA LEU A 178 -1.26 -6.63 -13.85
C LEU A 178 -1.06 -7.80 -12.89
N LEU A 179 -1.50 -9.01 -13.26
CA LEU A 179 -1.32 -10.21 -12.43
C LEU A 179 0.15 -10.55 -12.19
N THR A 180 0.99 -10.39 -13.21
CA THR A 180 2.45 -10.55 -13.08
C THR A 180 3.02 -9.57 -12.06
N GLU A 181 2.62 -8.31 -12.14
CA GLU A 181 3.03 -7.26 -11.21
C GLU A 181 2.54 -7.52 -9.77
N LEU A 182 1.28 -7.94 -9.59
CA LEU A 182 0.72 -8.29 -8.28
C LEU A 182 1.40 -9.51 -7.67
N THR A 183 1.76 -10.50 -8.48
CA THR A 183 2.48 -11.70 -8.04
C THR A 183 3.88 -11.33 -7.55
N ALA A 184 4.61 -10.49 -8.27
CA ALA A 184 5.91 -10.00 -7.83
C ALA A 184 5.81 -9.19 -6.51
N PHE A 185 4.76 -8.38 -6.36
CA PHE A 185 4.48 -7.64 -5.12
C PHE A 185 4.19 -8.58 -3.94
N LYS A 186 3.37 -9.62 -4.16
CA LYS A 186 3.12 -10.70 -3.19
C LYS A 186 4.42 -11.39 -2.76
N GLU A 187 5.25 -11.80 -3.71
CA GLU A 187 6.50 -12.50 -3.42
C GLU A 187 7.47 -11.63 -2.60
N ALA A 188 7.51 -10.32 -2.86
CA ALA A 188 8.30 -9.40 -2.04
C ALA A 188 7.79 -9.31 -0.60
N LEU A 189 6.47 -9.25 -0.39
CA LEU A 189 5.88 -9.33 0.95
C LEU A 189 6.16 -10.67 1.63
N GLU A 190 6.10 -11.79 0.90
CA GLU A 190 6.43 -13.12 1.43
C GLU A 190 7.90 -13.23 1.83
N ARG A 191 8.82 -12.61 1.07
CA ARG A 191 10.23 -12.50 1.47
C ARG A 191 10.34 -11.77 2.81
N VAL A 192 9.66 -10.64 2.99
CA VAL A 192 9.65 -9.90 4.27
C VAL A 192 9.05 -10.74 5.40
N ALA A 193 7.96 -11.47 5.15
CA ALA A 193 7.38 -12.39 6.13
C ALA A 193 8.36 -13.50 6.53
N ALA A 194 9.09 -14.06 5.55
CA ALA A 194 10.09 -15.10 5.79
C ALA A 194 11.29 -14.59 6.63
N LEU A 195 11.53 -13.27 6.66
CA LEU A 195 12.48 -12.64 7.58
C LEU A 195 11.99 -12.60 9.05
N GLY A 196 10.75 -13.01 9.33
CA GLY A 196 10.17 -12.92 10.67
C GLY A 196 9.94 -11.48 11.08
N TYR A 197 9.36 -10.68 10.17
CA TYR A 197 9.09 -9.26 10.40
C TYR A 197 8.28 -9.03 11.67
N ASP A 198 8.85 -8.27 12.59
CA ASP A 198 8.24 -7.89 13.86
C ASP A 198 8.73 -6.47 14.21
N PRO A 199 7.95 -5.42 13.95
CA PRO A 199 8.44 -4.06 14.06
C PRO A 199 8.69 -3.68 15.54
N ASP A 200 9.80 -2.98 15.79
CA ASP A 200 10.09 -2.37 17.09
C ASP A 200 10.17 -0.85 16.90
N LEU A 201 9.21 -0.11 17.47
CA LEU A 201 9.15 1.34 17.32
C LEU A 201 10.41 2.04 17.87
N ASN A 202 11.16 1.41 18.78
CA ASN A 202 12.39 1.95 19.34
C ASN A 202 13.59 1.85 18.39
N ASP A 203 13.55 0.93 17.41
CA ASP A 203 14.57 0.83 16.35
C ASP A 203 14.50 2.04 15.38
N GLY A 204 13.38 2.76 15.39
CA GLY A 204 13.14 3.92 14.54
C GLY A 204 12.63 3.56 13.14
N VAL A 205 12.00 4.54 12.50
CA VAL A 205 11.27 4.36 11.23
C VAL A 205 12.13 3.77 10.12
N VAL A 206 13.38 4.24 10.00
CA VAL A 206 14.28 3.84 8.90
C VAL A 206 14.69 2.37 8.95
N LEU A 207 14.88 1.79 10.13
CA LEU A 207 15.22 0.37 10.28
C LEU A 207 13.99 -0.52 10.11
N ASN A 208 12.83 -0.07 10.60
CA ASN A 208 11.60 -0.85 10.48
C ASN A 208 11.05 -0.92 9.04
N ILE A 209 11.31 0.09 8.20
CA ILE A 209 10.89 0.04 6.78
C ILE A 209 11.92 -0.64 5.87
N ALA A 210 13.19 -0.75 6.31
CA ALA A 210 14.28 -1.27 5.49
C ALA A 210 13.99 -2.64 4.84
N PRO A 211 13.37 -3.63 5.51
CA PRO A 211 13.01 -4.90 4.86
C PRO A 211 12.12 -4.76 3.62
N PHE A 212 11.33 -3.69 3.52
CA PHE A 212 10.43 -3.43 2.40
C PHE A 212 11.09 -2.69 1.23
N TYR A 213 12.42 -2.56 1.20
CA TYR A 213 13.13 -1.73 0.21
C TYR A 213 12.78 -2.04 -1.26
N GLU A 214 12.38 -3.27 -1.59
CA GLU A 214 12.02 -3.68 -2.95
C GLU A 214 10.66 -3.14 -3.40
N ILE A 215 9.79 -2.82 -2.46
CA ILE A 215 8.39 -2.47 -2.71
C ILE A 215 7.99 -1.14 -2.07
N THR A 216 8.91 -0.37 -1.52
CA THR A 216 8.65 1.01 -1.12
C THR A 216 9.31 1.98 -2.11
N PRO A 217 8.63 3.07 -2.51
CA PRO A 217 9.27 4.08 -3.34
C PRO A 217 10.31 4.92 -2.56
N TRP A 218 10.43 4.74 -1.25
CA TRP A 218 11.41 5.46 -0.45
C TRP A 218 12.81 4.86 -0.60
N LYS A 219 13.59 5.40 -1.54
CA LYS A 219 14.96 4.93 -1.86
C LYS A 219 15.90 4.82 -0.67
N VAL A 220 15.64 5.57 0.40
CA VAL A 220 16.40 5.50 1.66
C VAL A 220 16.30 4.12 2.32
N ALA A 221 15.19 3.40 2.16
CA ALA A 221 15.00 2.09 2.76
C ALA A 221 16.09 1.09 2.33
N LYS A 222 16.52 1.12 1.06
CA LYS A 222 17.59 0.26 0.54
C LYS A 222 18.92 0.52 1.24
N GLN A 223 19.28 1.79 1.44
CA GLN A 223 20.50 2.14 2.16
C GLN A 223 20.51 1.53 3.56
N TYR A 224 19.44 1.69 4.34
CA TYR A 224 19.37 1.14 5.69
C TYR A 224 19.29 -0.39 5.71
N TRP A 225 18.72 -1.01 4.68
CA TRP A 225 18.76 -2.46 4.50
C TRP A 225 20.19 -2.97 4.32
N ASP A 226 20.96 -2.33 3.44
CA ASP A 226 22.35 -2.70 3.21
C ASP A 226 23.19 -2.51 4.48
N GLU A 227 23.02 -1.39 5.17
CA GLU A 227 23.69 -1.12 6.45
C GLU A 227 23.29 -2.10 7.57
N LEU A 228 22.04 -2.60 7.58
CA LEU A 228 21.59 -3.67 8.48
C LEU A 228 22.30 -4.99 8.18
N CYS A 229 22.40 -5.37 6.91
CA CYS A 229 23.14 -6.57 6.46
C CYS A 229 24.66 -6.47 6.73
N GLU A 230 25.22 -5.26 6.72
CA GLU A 230 26.60 -4.99 7.14
C GLU A 230 26.80 -4.99 8.66
N GLY A 231 25.72 -5.07 9.45
CA GLY A 231 25.81 -5.12 10.92
C GLY A 231 25.95 -3.77 11.62
N LYS A 232 25.74 -2.64 10.94
CA LYS A 232 25.94 -1.29 11.52
C LYS A 232 24.99 -0.94 12.68
N TYR A 233 23.89 -1.68 12.83
CA TYR A 233 22.83 -1.41 13.81
C TYR A 233 22.69 -2.54 14.84
N GLU A 234 23.81 -3.03 15.38
CA GLU A 234 23.82 -4.20 16.28
C GLU A 234 22.87 -4.11 17.48
N TRP A 235 22.64 -2.90 17.97
CA TRP A 235 21.76 -2.62 19.09
C TRP A 235 20.28 -2.88 18.75
N SER A 236 19.89 -2.76 17.48
CA SER A 236 18.51 -2.84 17.02
C SER A 236 17.95 -4.26 17.09
N THR A 237 16.67 -4.35 17.40
CA THR A 237 15.93 -5.63 17.41
C THR A 237 15.92 -6.25 16.01
N MET A 238 15.77 -5.43 14.96
CA MET A 238 15.83 -5.88 13.56
C MET A 238 17.18 -6.55 13.22
N SER A 239 18.31 -5.92 13.57
CA SER A 239 19.65 -6.48 13.29
C SER A 239 19.87 -7.81 14.01
N LYS A 240 19.43 -7.94 15.26
CA LYS A 240 19.53 -9.20 16.03
C LYS A 240 18.78 -10.33 15.33
N ARG A 241 17.56 -10.09 14.83
CA ARG A 241 16.80 -11.10 14.08
C ARG A 241 17.44 -11.47 12.75
N LEU A 242 17.97 -10.49 12.01
CA LEU A 242 18.67 -10.77 10.75
C LEU A 242 19.93 -11.61 10.99
N ARG A 243 20.62 -11.42 12.12
CA ARG A 243 21.74 -12.29 12.56
C ARG A 243 21.31 -13.72 12.82
N GLU A 244 20.21 -13.94 13.53
CA GLU A 244 19.65 -15.28 13.77
C GLU A 244 19.32 -16.03 12.47
N LYS A 245 19.02 -15.29 11.40
CA LYS A 245 18.76 -15.82 10.06
C LYS A 245 20.00 -15.90 9.16
N GLY A 246 21.19 -15.55 9.66
CA GLY A 246 22.44 -15.61 8.90
C GLY A 246 22.55 -14.55 7.78
N LEU A 247 21.79 -13.46 7.87
CA LEU A 247 21.72 -12.40 6.85
C LEU A 247 22.60 -11.18 7.15
N VAL A 248 23.26 -11.16 8.29
CA VAL A 248 24.21 -10.12 8.69
C VAL A 248 25.61 -10.70 8.61
N ALA A 249 26.54 -9.98 8.00
CA ALA A 249 27.94 -10.38 7.96
C ALA A 249 28.44 -10.61 9.40
N GLY A 250 28.94 -11.81 9.69
CA GLY A 250 29.51 -12.14 10.99
C GLY A 250 30.64 -11.17 11.31
N GLY A 251 30.59 -10.57 12.51
CA GLY A 251 31.70 -9.82 13.09
C GLY A 251 32.84 -10.72 13.51
#